data_AF-A0A7W0CAX5-F1
#
_entry.id   AF-A0A7W0CAX5-F1
#
_cell.length_a   1.000
_cell.length_b   1.000
_cell.length_c   1.000
_cell.angle_alpha   90.00
_cell.angle_beta   90.00
_cell.angle_gamma   90.00
#
_symmetry.space_group_name_H-M   'P 1'
#
loop_
_entity.id
_entity.type
_entity.pdbx_description
1 polymer ?
#
loop_
_entity_poly.entity_id
_entity_poly.type
_entity_poly.pdbx_seq_one_letter_code
_entity_poly.pdbx_strand_id
1 'polypeptide(L)'
;MPSLEQIITIELLGEYFKFRADKDSPMDAREVADYLVDEVHQVASRFPAHAQKTNKLAIVVLAALNVVKQHMELKQDHDELLQSVANRALTMDRMIASSQCH
;
A
#
# COMPACT_ATOMS: atom_id res chain seq x y z
N MET A 1 0.48 14.60 23.50
CA MET A 1 -0.63 15.34 22.85
C MET A 1 -1.61 14.29 22.35
N PRO A 2 -2.91 14.34 22.67
CA PRO A 2 -3.86 13.40 22.08
C PRO A 2 -3.93 13.66 20.57
N SER A 3 -3.72 12.64 19.74
CA SER A 3 -3.87 12.75 18.28
C SER A 3 -5.31 13.15 17.96
N LEU A 4 -5.48 14.08 17.03
CA LEU A 4 -6.82 14.37 16.53
C LEU A 4 -7.27 13.20 15.65
N GLU A 5 -8.40 12.59 15.98
CA GLU A 5 -8.97 11.51 15.18
C GLU A 5 -9.81 12.07 14.02
N GLN A 6 -9.70 11.45 12.85
CA GLN A 6 -10.58 11.62 11.69
C GLN A 6 -11.38 10.33 11.49
N ILE A 7 -12.69 10.47 11.26
CA ILE A 7 -13.56 9.34 10.91
C ILE A 7 -13.94 9.45 9.45
N ILE A 8 -13.63 8.42 8.67
CA ILE A 8 -13.98 8.29 7.27
C ILE A 8 -15.06 7.24 7.13
N THR A 9 -16.06 7.53 6.30
CA THR A 9 -17.08 6.55 5.91
C THR A 9 -16.79 6.09 4.49
N ILE A 10 -16.75 4.78 4.29
CA ILE A 10 -16.57 4.14 2.99
C ILE A 10 -17.72 3.18 2.72
N GLU A 11 -18.01 2.93 1.45
CA GLU A 11 -18.96 1.91 1.02
C GLU A 11 -18.20 0.75 0.38
N LEU A 12 -18.40 -0.47 0.87
CA LEU A 12 -17.84 -1.69 0.31
C LEU A 12 -18.97 -2.69 0.08
N LEU A 13 -19.19 -3.09 -1.18
CA LEU A 13 -20.19 -4.12 -1.54
C LEU A 13 -21.60 -3.82 -1.00
N GLY A 14 -21.99 -2.54 -1.05
CA GLY A 14 -23.28 -2.03 -0.58
C GLY A 14 -23.41 -1.89 0.95
N GLU A 15 -22.31 -2.02 1.70
CA GLU A 15 -22.26 -1.86 3.15
C GLU A 15 -21.35 -0.68 3.53
N TYR A 16 -21.78 0.11 4.51
CA TYR A 16 -21.04 1.27 4.97
C TYR A 16 -20.16 0.92 6.16
N PHE A 17 -18.88 1.24 6.06
CA PHE A 17 -17.89 1.04 7.13
C PHE A 17 -17.33 2.38 7.59
N LYS A 18 -16.97 2.44 8.87
CA LYS A 18 -16.31 3.60 9.47
C LYS A 18 -14.87 3.24 9.80
N PHE A 19 -13.96 3.99 9.24
CA PHE A 19 -12.52 3.90 9.46
C PHE A 19 -12.07 5.09 10.28
N ARG A 20 -11.36 4.85 11.38
CA ARG A 20 -10.78 5.87 12.23
C ARG A 20 -9.30 5.98 11.91
N ALA A 21 -8.85 7.19 11.61
CA ALA A 21 -7.47 7.47 11.29
C ALA A 21 -6.93 8.63 12.13
N ASP A 22 -5.63 8.61 12.39
CA ASP A 22 -4.92 9.72 13.03
C ASP A 22 -4.73 10.86 12.02
N LYS A 23 -5.10 12.09 12.38
CA LYS A 23 -4.87 13.27 11.53
C LYS A 23 -3.39 13.62 11.37
N ASP A 24 -2.54 13.15 12.28
CA ASP A 24 -1.10 13.40 12.25
C ASP A 24 -0.35 12.33 11.43
N SER A 25 -1.08 11.38 10.81
CA SER A 25 -0.52 10.40 9.90
C SER A 25 0.08 11.09 8.66
N PRO A 26 1.27 10.68 8.19
CA PRO A 26 1.84 11.19 6.94
C PRO A 26 1.03 10.76 5.70
N MET A 27 0.20 9.72 5.83
CA MET A 27 -0.68 9.23 4.76
C MET A 27 -2.08 9.82 4.91
N ASP A 28 -2.65 10.29 3.80
CA ASP A 28 -4.03 10.74 3.75
C ASP A 28 -4.96 9.54 3.96
N ALA A 29 -5.72 9.57 5.05
CA ALA A 29 -6.66 8.53 5.39
C ALA A 29 -7.75 8.31 4.32
N ARG A 30 -8.10 9.36 3.56
CA ARG A 30 -9.06 9.25 2.44
C ARG A 30 -8.46 8.49 1.27
N GLU A 31 -7.20 8.75 0.94
CA GLU A 31 -6.47 8.03 -0.10
C GLU A 31 -6.37 6.53 0.22
N VAL A 32 -6.05 6.19 1.47
CA VAL A 32 -6.03 4.79 1.95
C VAL A 32 -7.40 4.11 1.80
N ALA A 33 -8.46 4.84 2.16
CA ALA A 33 -9.84 4.37 2.04
C ALA A 33 -10.25 4.14 0.58
N ASP A 34 -9.98 5.11 -0.29
CA ASP A 34 -10.33 5.04 -1.71
C ASP A 34 -9.53 3.91 -2.41
N TYR A 35 -8.25 3.72 -2.05
CA TYR A 35 -7.45 2.60 -2.54
C TYR A 35 -8.05 1.22 -2.20
N LEU A 36 -8.54 1.03 -0.96
CA LEU A 36 -9.22 -0.22 -0.59
C LEU A 36 -10.53 -0.41 -1.38
N VAL A 37 -11.30 0.66 -1.58
CA VAL A 37 -12.56 0.62 -2.35
C VAL A 37 -12.28 0.19 -3.79
N ASP A 38 -11.25 0.73 -4.41
CA ASP A 38 -10.86 0.40 -5.79
C ASP A 38 -10.42 -1.06 -5.91
N GLU A 39 -9.61 -1.57 -4.99
CA GLU A 39 -9.17 -2.97 -5.01
C GLU A 39 -10.37 -3.92 -4.83
N VAL A 40 -11.29 -3.61 -3.92
CA VAL A 40 -12.53 -4.38 -3.71
C VAL A 40 -13.39 -4.36 -4.97
N HIS A 41 -13.56 -3.22 -5.63
CA HIS A 41 -14.28 -3.13 -6.90
C HIS A 41 -13.60 -3.92 -8.02
N GLN A 42 -12.27 -3.85 -8.10
CA GLN A 42 -11.50 -4.58 -9.09
C GLN A 42 -11.68 -6.10 -8.92
N VAL A 43 -11.61 -6.60 -7.69
CA VAL A 43 -11.84 -8.02 -7.40
C VAL A 43 -13.30 -8.39 -7.67
N ALA A 44 -14.26 -7.57 -7.21
CA ALA A 44 -15.69 -7.82 -7.40
C ALA A 44 -16.07 -7.92 -8.89
N SER A 45 -15.45 -7.12 -9.76
CA SER A 45 -15.71 -7.15 -11.21
C SER A 45 -15.33 -8.47 -11.88
N ARG A 46 -14.48 -9.29 -11.25
CA ARG A 46 -14.11 -10.64 -11.71
C ARG A 46 -15.19 -11.68 -11.39
N PHE A 47 -16.15 -11.35 -10.52
CA PHE A 47 -17.26 -12.21 -10.16
C PHE A 47 -18.52 -11.87 -10.98
N PRO A 48 -19.29 -12.88 -11.42
CA PRO A 48 -20.62 -12.66 -11.98
C PRO A 48 -21.52 -11.87 -11.01
N ALA A 49 -22.40 -11.01 -11.53
CA ALA A 49 -23.27 -10.14 -10.72
C ALA A 49 -24.10 -10.91 -9.66
N HIS A 50 -24.54 -12.13 -9.97
CA HIS A 50 -25.27 -12.98 -9.03
C HIS A 50 -24.39 -13.50 -7.87
N ALA A 51 -23.10 -13.70 -8.14
CA ALA A 51 -22.12 -14.21 -7.19
C ALA A 51 -21.52 -13.10 -6.30
N GLN A 52 -21.57 -11.83 -6.74
CA GLN A 52 -21.06 -10.70 -5.96
C GLN A 52 -21.79 -10.53 -4.61
N LYS A 53 -23.09 -10.82 -4.56
CA LYS A 53 -23.89 -10.71 -3.34
C LYS A 53 -23.65 -11.84 -2.34
N THR A 54 -23.36 -13.05 -2.82
CA THR A 54 -23.17 -14.23 -1.96
C THR A 54 -21.73 -14.41 -1.51
N ASN A 55 -20.76 -13.85 -2.24
CA ASN A 55 -19.34 -14.05 -2.01
C ASN A 55 -18.63 -12.81 -1.44
N LYS A 56 -19.33 -11.92 -0.73
CA LYS A 56 -18.76 -10.66 -0.21
C LYS A 56 -17.47 -10.87 0.58
N LEU A 57 -17.46 -11.86 1.49
CA LEU A 57 -16.28 -12.17 2.29
C LEU A 57 -15.10 -12.61 1.40
N ALA A 58 -15.34 -13.48 0.42
CA ALA A 58 -14.30 -13.93 -0.49
C ALA A 58 -13.73 -12.78 -1.32
N ILE A 59 -14.57 -11.86 -1.78
CA ILE A 59 -14.15 -10.65 -2.50
C ILE A 59 -13.25 -9.79 -1.63
N VAL A 60 -13.66 -9.51 -0.39
CA VAL A 60 -12.86 -8.69 0.55
C VAL A 60 -11.54 -9.36 0.91
N VAL A 61 -11.54 -10.68 1.16
CA VAL A 61 -10.31 -11.45 1.45
C VAL A 61 -9.35 -11.42 0.25
N LEU A 62 -9.84 -11.61 -0.97
CA LEU A 62 -9.03 -11.53 -2.17
C LEU A 62 -8.47 -10.12 -2.41
N ALA A 63 -9.28 -9.09 -2.19
CA ALA A 63 -8.82 -7.69 -2.26
C ALA A 63 -7.72 -7.43 -1.23
N ALA A 64 -7.91 -7.87 0.03
CA ALA A 64 -6.89 -7.75 1.07
C ALA A 64 -5.59 -8.48 0.70
N LEU A 65 -5.68 -9.70 0.14
CA LEU A 65 -4.50 -10.44 -0.34
C LEU A 65 -3.77 -9.70 -1.46
N ASN A 66 -4.50 -9.07 -2.39
CA ASN A 66 -3.89 -8.26 -3.44
C ASN A 66 -3.19 -7.01 -2.89
N VAL A 67 -3.81 -6.29 -1.94
CA VAL A 67 -3.18 -5.13 -1.28
C VAL A 67 -1.91 -5.57 -0.54
N VAL A 68 -1.97 -6.66 0.23
CA VAL A 68 -0.80 -7.17 0.96
C VAL A 68 0.31 -7.58 -0.01
N LYS A 69 -0.03 -8.23 -1.12
CA LYS A 69 0.92 -8.57 -2.18
C LYS A 69 1.61 -7.32 -2.74
N GLN A 70 0.84 -6.30 -3.13
CA GLN A 70 1.38 -5.04 -3.66
C GLN A 70 2.31 -4.34 -2.67
N HIS A 71 1.96 -4.34 -1.38
CA HIS A 71 2.83 -3.82 -0.32
C HIS A 71 4.13 -4.63 -0.17
N MET A 72 4.07 -5.96 -0.25
CA MET A 72 5.26 -6.81 -0.18
C MET A 72 6.18 -6.60 -1.39
N GLU A 73 5.62 -6.47 -2.60
CA GLU A 73 6.36 -6.17 -3.83
C GLU A 73 7.05 -4.79 -3.73
N LEU A 74 6.31 -3.75 -3.31
CA LEU A 74 6.87 -2.41 -3.11
C LEU A 74 8.00 -2.39 -2.09
N LYS A 75 7.86 -3.13 -0.99
CA LYS A 75 8.91 -3.24 0.02
C LYS A 75 10.17 -3.90 -0.54
N GLN A 76 10.01 -4.97 -1.32
CA GLN A 76 11.13 -5.64 -1.97
C GLN A 76 11.83 -4.70 -2.96
N ASP A 77 11.09 -4.02 -3.84
CA ASP A 77 11.65 -3.10 -4.83
C ASP A 77 12.41 -1.95 -4.16
N HIS A 78 11.89 -1.43 -3.04
CA HIS A 78 12.55 -0.40 -2.24
C HIS A 78 13.88 -0.90 -1.65
N ASP A 79 13.89 -2.12 -1.07
CA ASP A 79 15.10 -2.70 -0.50
C ASP A 79 16.17 -2.96 -1.59
N GLU A 80 15.76 -3.44 -2.77
CA GLU A 80 16.64 -3.62 -3.92
C GLU A 80 17.22 -2.29 -4.43
N LEU A 81 16.40 -1.24 -4.51
CA LEU A 81 16.83 0.09 -4.89
C LEU A 81 17.86 0.66 -3.89
N LEU A 82 17.58 0.55 -2.60
CA LEU A 82 18.51 1.01 -1.55
C LEU A 82 19.86 0.29 -1.62
N GLN A 83 19.85 -1.03 -1.81
CA GLN A 83 21.07 -1.81 -1.98
C GLN A 83 21.85 -1.38 -3.23
N SER A 84 21.16 -1.17 -4.35
CA SER A 84 21.77 -0.70 -5.60
C SER A 84 22.45 0.67 -5.43
N VAL A 85 21.76 1.62 -4.79
CA VAL A 85 22.30 2.95 -4.50
C VAL A 85 23.50 2.87 -3.56
N ALA A 86 23.39 2.11 -2.46
CA ALA A 86 24.47 1.93 -1.50
C ALA A 86 25.73 1.31 -2.14
N ASN A 87 25.55 0.28 -2.97
CA ASN A 87 26.66 -0.37 -3.68
C ASN A 87 27.36 0.60 -4.65
N ARG A 88 26.58 1.42 -5.36
CA ARG A 88 27.14 2.45 -6.26
C ARG A 88 27.90 3.51 -5.48
N ALA A 89 27.35 4.02 -4.38
CA ALA A 89 28.01 4.99 -3.52
C ALA A 89 29.36 4.45 -2.98
N LEU A 90 29.36 3.23 -2.44
CA LEU A 90 30.59 2.57 -1.97
C LEU A 90 31.63 2.39 -3.08
N THR A 91 31.19 2.10 -4.30
CA THR A 91 32.08 1.97 -5.45
C THR A 91 32.72 3.31 -5.81
N MET A 92 31.92 4.39 -5.80
CA MET A 92 32.42 5.75 -6.03
C MET A 92 33.41 6.19 -4.94
N ASP A 93 33.12 5.94 -3.67
CA ASP A 93 34.00 6.26 -2.55
C ASP A 93 35.36 5.57 -2.70
N ARG A 94 35.38 4.29 -3.08
CA ARG A 94 36.62 3.55 -3.36
C ARG A 94 37.40 4.13 -4.52
N MET A 95 36.72 4.52 -5.61
CA MET A 95 37.37 5.14 -6.76
C MET A 95 38.02 6.48 -6.38
N ILE A 96 37.31 7.32 -5.63
CA ILE A 96 37.85 8.61 -5.14
C ILE A 96 39.06 8.37 -4.23
N ALA A 97 38.97 7.45 -3.27
CA ALA A 97 40.08 7.13 -2.39
C ALA A 97 41.32 6.63 -3.15
N SER A 98 41.12 5.81 -4.19
CA SER A 98 42.23 5.33 -5.02
C SER A 98 42.85 6.41 -5.90
N SER A 99 42.09 7.44 -6.27
CA SER A 99 42.54 8.55 -7.11
C SER A 99 43.33 9.62 -6.35
N GLN A 100 43.20 9.68 -5.02
CA GLN A 100 43.94 10.59 -4.14
C GLN A 100 45.28 10.00 -3.65
N CYS A 101 45.59 8.76 -4.04
CA CYS A 101 46.81 8.05 -3.63
C CYS A 101 47.95 8.16 -4.67
N HIS A 102 47.86 9.12 -5.60
CA HIS A 102 48.89 9.54 -6.56
C HIS A 102 49.05 11.05 -6.49
#